data_AF-A0A355DU86-F1
#
_entry.id   AF-A0A355DU86-F1
#
_cell.length_a   1.000
_cell.length_b   1.000
_cell.length_c   1.000
_cell.angle_alpha   90.00
_cell.angle_beta   90.00
_cell.angle_gamma   90.00
#
_symmetry.space_group_name_H-M   'P 1'
#
loop_
_entity.id
_entity.type
_entity.pdbx_description
1 polymer ?
#
loop_
_entity_poly.entity_id
_entity_poly.type
_entity_poly.pdbx_seq_one_letter_code
_entity_poly.pdbx_strand_id
1 'polypeptide(L)'
;MPIFPTYKGELPSCLNPLNPRHWLLLAYWVYFRPTALKCYLYQADPKLYRASAGWTILKTWKTPAYRNVFLTIPAICLLLSLPLGLLSILLLKPKFFSLSHYLTGLFIGVTIGILFGVIFGIIFGLSVGVARGTTVGIITAIAGGVGHSIVISVVFDTNQKLNPSHIFNDSLFGISLGIVTGVIVGLSVIVVLGGFLGIVIGVIFGAIVAVSGILIFSILSSSFPGNPEAAYLPLAVEFGLVAMGSLGAGVSFAESAITVLVSGVAVSLTIAIKSESANFIIGFFAFLIIIILIWQIPIYLLEIGLVLLSSNRRIIFIIQWNENRIFPLPKMQPASLDFLKKKGTSQYGLEHLFYLACNPFQRWIAQNILKKYLYQQNQPLKFIYTIIRDNKIADTYVSPPLTDIGWQQLPTVKKLLLGEISGQWVNCTVDTFNQQVEYLIYYMTRLGRDRSETILTRFVGLLYQLLDQEIIDKDKFKQLKFQNNYRGLSH
;
A
#
# COMPACT_ATOMS: atom_id res chain seq x y z
N MET A 1 -3.73 -3.39 -27.75
CA MET A 1 -3.41 -2.46 -26.66
C MET A 1 -4.09 -2.95 -25.38
N PRO A 2 -3.43 -2.91 -24.23
CA PRO A 2 -4.04 -3.28 -22.96
C PRO A 2 -5.26 -2.41 -22.63
N ILE A 3 -6.23 -3.00 -21.94
CA ILE A 3 -7.47 -2.32 -21.54
C ILE A 3 -7.34 -1.84 -20.08
N PHE A 4 -7.80 -0.62 -19.79
CA PHE A 4 -7.87 -0.16 -18.41
C PHE A 4 -8.88 -1.02 -17.62
N PRO A 5 -8.58 -1.46 -16.39
CA PRO A 5 -9.50 -2.28 -15.61
C PRO A 5 -10.88 -1.65 -15.54
N THR A 6 -11.95 -2.42 -15.79
CA THR A 6 -13.33 -1.91 -15.75
C THR A 6 -14.04 -2.42 -14.51
N TYR A 7 -14.66 -1.52 -13.76
CA TYR A 7 -15.58 -1.88 -12.69
C TYR A 7 -16.91 -2.36 -13.30
N LYS A 8 -17.48 -3.46 -12.78
CA LYS A 8 -18.71 -4.09 -13.33
C LYS A 8 -20.00 -3.44 -12.85
N GLY A 9 -19.98 -2.71 -11.74
CA GLY A 9 -21.17 -2.04 -11.24
C GLY A 9 -21.39 -0.69 -11.92
N GLU A 10 -22.59 -0.14 -11.72
CA GLU A 10 -22.88 1.22 -12.13
C GLU A 10 -22.06 2.20 -11.28
N LEU A 11 -21.19 2.97 -11.94
CA LEU A 11 -20.51 4.08 -11.32
C LEU A 11 -21.39 5.32 -11.50
N PRO A 12 -21.70 6.08 -10.42
CA PRO A 12 -22.36 7.37 -10.57
C PRO A 12 -21.48 8.26 -11.46
N SER A 13 -22.08 9.06 -12.33
CA SER A 13 -21.34 10.02 -13.15
C SER A 13 -20.60 11.07 -12.29
N CYS A 14 -21.18 11.44 -11.15
CA CYS A 14 -20.61 12.38 -10.20
C CYS A 14 -21.02 12.04 -8.76
N LEU A 15 -20.07 11.95 -7.83
CA LEU A 15 -20.35 11.79 -6.41
C LEU A 15 -20.92 13.11 -5.87
N ASN A 16 -22.17 13.13 -5.44
CA ASN A 16 -22.74 14.26 -4.69
C ASN A 16 -22.24 14.25 -3.21
N PRO A 17 -21.51 15.28 -2.74
CA PRO A 17 -21.02 15.38 -1.36
C PRO A 17 -22.14 15.62 -0.33
N LEU A 18 -23.37 15.90 -0.73
CA LEU A 18 -24.52 16.03 0.18
C LEU A 18 -25.34 14.74 0.30
N ASN A 19 -25.02 13.70 -0.49
CA ASN A 19 -25.75 12.44 -0.45
C ASN A 19 -24.99 11.42 0.43
N PRO A 20 -25.52 11.03 1.62
CA PRO A 20 -24.84 10.10 2.51
C PRO A 20 -24.60 8.72 1.87
N ARG A 21 -25.41 8.30 0.89
CA ARG A 21 -25.18 7.06 0.15
C ARG A 21 -23.87 7.10 -0.63
N HIS A 22 -23.51 8.26 -1.18
CA HIS A 22 -22.24 8.42 -1.90
C HIS A 22 -21.04 8.42 -0.97
N TRP A 23 -21.22 8.81 0.28
CA TRP A 23 -20.16 8.73 1.29
C TRP A 23 -19.87 7.29 1.65
N LEU A 24 -20.92 6.50 1.89
CA LEU A 24 -20.79 5.05 2.12
C LEU A 24 -20.18 4.35 0.91
N LEU A 25 -20.57 4.75 -0.30
CA LEU A 25 -20.00 4.23 -1.54
C LEU A 25 -18.51 4.57 -1.68
N LEU A 26 -18.12 5.82 -1.39
CA LEU A 26 -16.73 6.25 -1.44
C LEU A 26 -15.89 5.54 -0.37
N ALA A 27 -16.39 5.43 0.86
CA ALA A 27 -15.74 4.65 1.91
C ALA A 27 -15.58 3.18 1.47
N TYR A 28 -16.63 2.60 0.89
CA TYR A 28 -16.57 1.24 0.35
C TYR A 28 -15.50 1.10 -0.74
N TRP A 29 -15.39 2.06 -1.66
CA TRP A 29 -14.35 2.06 -2.68
C TRP A 29 -12.94 2.23 -2.11
N VAL A 30 -12.74 3.14 -1.15
CA VAL A 30 -11.43 3.36 -0.53
C VAL A 30 -10.95 2.11 0.20
N TYR A 31 -11.82 1.46 0.98
CA TYR A 31 -11.42 0.34 1.85
C TYR A 31 -11.45 -1.02 1.16
N PHE A 32 -12.51 -1.31 0.40
CA PHE A 32 -12.75 -2.65 -0.13
C PHE A 32 -12.55 -2.74 -1.64
N ARG A 33 -12.71 -1.64 -2.39
CA ARG A 33 -12.71 -1.63 -3.86
C ARG A 33 -11.89 -0.49 -4.46
N PRO A 34 -10.58 -0.39 -4.18
CA PRO A 34 -9.75 0.70 -4.69
C PRO A 34 -9.74 0.76 -6.22
N THR A 35 -9.94 -0.37 -6.91
CA THR A 35 -10.08 -0.40 -8.37
C THR A 35 -11.31 0.37 -8.82
N ALA A 36 -12.44 0.31 -8.11
CA ALA A 36 -13.64 1.07 -8.44
C ALA A 36 -13.40 2.58 -8.37
N LEU A 37 -12.69 3.06 -7.35
CA LEU A 37 -12.30 4.47 -7.24
C LEU A 37 -11.39 4.89 -8.41
N LYS A 38 -10.40 4.06 -8.75
CA LYS A 38 -9.50 4.32 -9.89
C LYS A 38 -10.26 4.35 -11.22
N CYS A 39 -11.20 3.42 -11.44
CA CYS A 39 -12.11 3.42 -12.59
C CYS A 39 -12.95 4.69 -12.65
N TYR A 40 -13.51 5.11 -11.52
CA TYR A 40 -14.32 6.32 -11.42
C TYR A 40 -13.52 7.56 -11.84
N LEU A 41 -12.29 7.72 -11.32
CA LEU A 41 -11.41 8.84 -11.67
C LEU A 41 -10.94 8.79 -13.13
N TYR A 42 -10.65 7.59 -13.66
CA TYR A 42 -10.27 7.41 -15.06
C TYR A 42 -11.42 7.73 -16.02
N GLN A 43 -12.64 7.28 -15.72
CA GLN A 43 -13.83 7.56 -16.53
C GLN A 43 -14.18 9.05 -16.53
N ALA A 44 -13.93 9.75 -15.41
CA ALA A 44 -14.18 11.19 -15.33
C ALA A 44 -13.27 12.02 -16.24
N ASP A 45 -11.97 11.72 -16.28
CA ASP A 45 -11.03 12.35 -17.21
C ASP A 45 -9.77 11.48 -17.38
N PRO A 46 -9.64 10.71 -18.49
CA PRO A 46 -8.49 9.86 -18.75
C PRO A 46 -7.18 10.64 -18.90
N LYS A 47 -7.23 11.87 -19.42
CA LYS A 47 -6.01 12.70 -19.62
C LYS A 47 -5.49 13.21 -18.29
N LEU A 48 -6.41 13.67 -17.44
CA LEU A 48 -6.07 14.12 -16.08
C LEU A 48 -5.59 12.97 -15.21
N TYR A 49 -6.19 11.77 -15.34
CA TYR A 49 -5.74 10.58 -14.62
C TYR A 49 -4.31 10.15 -14.99
N ARG A 50 -3.92 10.33 -16.26
CA ARG A 50 -2.56 10.03 -16.74
C ARG A 50 -1.54 11.09 -16.38
N ALA A 51 -1.98 12.34 -16.20
CA ALA A 51 -1.08 13.43 -15.87
C ALA A 51 -0.46 13.17 -14.48
N SER A 52 0.86 13.06 -14.44
CA SER A 52 1.62 12.81 -13.23
C SER A 52 1.31 13.84 -12.13
N ALA A 53 1.49 13.43 -10.87
CA ALA A 53 1.28 14.27 -9.69
C ALA A 53 2.17 15.53 -9.76
N GLY A 54 1.55 16.67 -10.10
CA GLY A 54 2.22 17.96 -10.23
C GLY A 54 1.23 19.11 -10.01
N TRP A 55 1.46 20.27 -10.63
CA TRP A 55 0.58 21.46 -10.59
C TRP A 55 -0.84 21.23 -11.15
N THR A 56 -1.20 19.98 -11.43
CA THR A 56 -2.49 19.48 -11.87
C THR A 56 -3.61 19.62 -10.85
N ILE A 57 -3.34 19.96 -9.58
CA ILE A 57 -4.37 20.18 -8.54
C ILE A 57 -5.40 21.25 -8.97
N LEU A 58 -4.97 22.32 -9.64
CA LEU A 58 -5.91 23.34 -10.14
C LEU A 58 -6.79 22.80 -11.28
N LYS A 59 -6.26 21.85 -12.07
CA LYS A 59 -7.02 21.18 -13.14
C LYS A 59 -7.99 20.15 -12.57
N THR A 60 -7.63 19.42 -11.51
CA THR A 60 -8.54 18.47 -10.86
C THR A 60 -9.76 19.15 -10.27
N TRP A 61 -9.64 20.41 -9.82
CA TRP A 61 -10.78 21.18 -9.30
C TRP A 61 -11.84 21.52 -10.36
N LYS A 62 -11.47 21.55 -11.64
CA LYS A 62 -12.42 21.80 -12.75
C LYS A 62 -13.29 20.58 -13.05
N THR A 63 -12.81 19.38 -12.76
CA THR A 63 -13.55 18.13 -13.02
C THR A 63 -14.41 17.78 -11.79
N PRO A 64 -15.75 17.80 -11.89
CA PRO A 64 -16.63 17.62 -10.74
C PRO A 64 -16.37 16.34 -9.95
N ALA A 65 -16.03 15.23 -10.63
CA ALA A 65 -15.72 13.96 -9.99
C ALA A 65 -14.55 14.04 -9.01
N TYR A 66 -13.44 14.65 -9.43
CA TYR A 66 -12.25 14.82 -8.60
C TYR A 66 -12.54 15.78 -7.44
N ARG A 67 -13.09 16.96 -7.75
CA ARG A 67 -13.47 17.96 -6.74
C ARG A 67 -14.36 17.34 -5.66
N ASN A 68 -15.36 16.57 -6.05
CA ASN A 68 -16.30 16.02 -5.09
C ASN A 68 -15.66 14.90 -4.25
N VAL A 69 -14.74 14.10 -4.78
CA VAL A 69 -13.92 13.18 -3.96
C VAL A 69 -13.11 13.97 -2.93
N PHE A 70 -12.43 15.05 -3.35
CA PHE A 70 -11.64 15.90 -2.46
C PHE A 70 -12.47 16.61 -1.39
N LEU A 71 -13.74 16.94 -1.66
CA LEU A 71 -14.65 17.51 -0.66
C LEU A 71 -15.26 16.45 0.25
N THR A 72 -15.56 15.27 -0.29
CA THR A 72 -16.23 14.20 0.45
C THR A 72 -15.30 13.56 1.48
N ILE A 73 -14.02 13.38 1.18
CA ILE A 73 -13.07 12.76 2.12
C ILE A 73 -12.96 13.57 3.44
N PRO A 74 -12.65 14.89 3.44
CA PRO A 74 -12.64 15.70 4.65
C PRO A 74 -14.00 15.72 5.35
N ALA A 75 -15.11 15.77 4.59
CA ALA A 75 -16.45 15.72 5.17
C ALA A 75 -16.72 14.41 5.93
N ILE A 76 -16.29 13.27 5.38
CA ILE A 76 -16.37 11.96 6.07
C ILE A 76 -15.47 11.98 7.31
N CYS A 77 -14.24 12.45 7.22
CA CYS A 77 -13.32 12.54 8.35
C CYS A 77 -13.91 13.41 9.49
N LEU A 78 -14.46 14.57 9.14
CA LEU A 78 -15.19 15.44 10.06
C LEU A 78 -16.35 14.72 10.72
N LEU A 79 -17.23 14.11 9.91
CA LEU A 79 -18.43 13.44 10.40
C LEU A 79 -18.11 12.25 11.30
N LEU A 80 -17.00 11.54 11.07
CA LEU A 80 -16.57 10.45 11.95
C LEU A 80 -15.91 10.98 13.22
N SER A 81 -15.08 12.03 13.11
CA SER A 81 -14.35 12.62 14.23
C SER A 81 -15.26 13.31 15.25
N LEU A 82 -16.34 13.96 14.81
CA LEU A 82 -17.25 14.73 15.66
C LEU A 82 -17.96 13.87 16.74
N PRO A 83 -18.65 12.75 16.42
CA PRO A 83 -19.26 11.89 17.42
C PRO A 83 -18.24 11.19 18.31
N LEU A 84 -17.04 10.86 17.79
CA LEU A 84 -15.93 10.33 18.60
C LEU A 84 -15.44 11.37 19.62
N GLY A 85 -15.30 12.63 19.19
CA GLY A 85 -15.01 13.75 20.08
C GLY A 85 -16.10 13.94 21.12
N LEU A 86 -17.37 13.97 20.70
CA LEU A 86 -18.52 14.15 21.59
C LEU A 86 -18.68 12.97 22.58
N LEU A 87 -18.45 11.74 22.15
CA LEU A 87 -18.40 10.57 23.03
C LEU A 87 -17.26 10.69 24.03
N SER A 88 -16.09 11.17 23.61
CA SER A 88 -14.97 11.41 24.51
C SER A 88 -15.32 12.46 25.57
N ILE A 89 -16.05 13.53 25.21
CA ILE A 89 -16.59 14.52 26.16
C ILE A 89 -17.56 13.87 27.15
N LEU A 90 -18.48 13.03 26.68
CA LEU A 90 -19.46 12.37 27.54
C LEU A 90 -18.80 11.39 28.52
N LEU A 91 -17.73 10.72 28.10
CA LEU A 91 -17.00 9.75 28.92
C LEU A 91 -16.01 10.43 29.90
N LEU A 92 -15.40 11.55 29.52
CA LEU A 92 -14.52 12.34 30.37
C LEU A 92 -15.37 13.25 31.26
N LYS A 93 -15.59 12.84 32.52
CA LYS A 93 -16.44 13.56 33.48
C LYS A 93 -16.17 15.09 33.45
N PRO A 94 -17.21 15.94 33.39
CA PRO A 94 -17.12 17.37 33.12
C PRO A 94 -16.48 18.22 34.24
N LYS A 95 -15.80 17.61 35.21
CA LYS A 95 -15.23 18.33 36.37
C LYS A 95 -14.03 19.20 36.04
N PHE A 96 -13.45 19.10 34.83
CA PHE A 96 -12.17 19.76 34.51
C PHE A 96 -12.20 20.78 33.36
N PHE A 97 -13.27 20.87 32.56
CA PHE A 97 -13.27 21.77 31.40
C PHE A 97 -14.64 22.43 31.18
N SER A 98 -14.66 23.75 31.04
CA SER A 98 -15.88 24.46 30.63
C SER A 98 -16.15 24.21 29.13
N LEU A 99 -17.43 24.02 28.78
CA LEU A 99 -17.90 23.64 27.45
C LEU A 99 -17.39 24.59 26.34
N SER A 100 -17.21 25.89 26.65
CA SER A 100 -16.72 26.90 25.71
C SER A 100 -15.26 26.69 25.30
N HIS A 101 -14.40 26.26 26.23
CA HIS A 101 -12.98 26.03 25.94
C HIS A 101 -12.77 24.81 25.06
N TYR A 102 -13.58 23.77 25.28
CA TYR A 102 -13.52 22.57 24.44
C TYR A 102 -14.05 22.82 23.03
N LEU A 103 -15.17 23.54 22.89
CA LEU A 103 -15.70 23.89 21.57
C LEU A 103 -14.71 24.75 20.78
N THR A 104 -14.06 25.71 21.44
CA THR A 104 -13.00 26.54 20.81
C THR A 104 -11.80 25.68 20.40
N GLY A 105 -11.32 24.77 21.26
CA GLY A 105 -10.24 23.85 20.94
C GLY A 105 -10.58 22.86 19.80
N LEU A 106 -11.81 22.36 19.76
CA LEU A 106 -12.32 21.50 18.70
C LEU A 106 -12.37 22.26 17.36
N PHE A 107 -12.97 23.46 17.34
CA PHE A 107 -13.07 24.27 16.11
C PHE A 107 -11.69 24.67 15.59
N ILE A 108 -10.77 25.08 16.46
CA ILE A 108 -9.40 25.44 16.08
C ILE A 108 -8.64 24.20 15.57
N GLY A 109 -8.67 23.10 16.31
CA GLY A 109 -7.98 21.85 15.93
C GLY A 109 -8.50 21.26 14.63
N VAL A 110 -9.81 21.28 14.41
CA VAL A 110 -10.45 20.78 13.18
C VAL A 110 -10.17 21.70 12.00
N THR A 111 -10.37 23.01 12.14
CA THR A 111 -10.19 23.96 11.04
C THR A 111 -8.73 23.98 10.58
N ILE A 112 -7.79 23.98 11.52
CA ILE A 112 -6.37 24.02 11.21
C ILE A 112 -5.85 22.65 10.74
N GLY A 113 -6.32 21.54 11.34
CA GLY A 113 -5.96 20.19 10.92
C GLY A 113 -6.38 19.88 9.48
N ILE A 114 -7.54 20.37 9.05
CA ILE A 114 -8.02 20.23 7.67
C ILE A 114 -7.24 21.16 6.73
N LEU A 115 -7.03 22.42 7.09
CA LEU A 115 -6.33 23.38 6.22
C LEU A 115 -4.87 22.97 5.99
N PHE A 116 -4.13 22.60 7.05
CA PHE A 116 -2.71 22.27 6.94
C PHE A 116 -2.46 20.80 6.55
N GLY A 117 -3.23 19.84 7.08
CA GLY A 117 -3.05 18.42 6.77
C GLY A 117 -3.33 18.10 5.31
N VAL A 118 -4.36 18.73 4.72
CA VAL A 118 -4.72 18.51 3.31
C VAL A 118 -3.80 19.31 2.38
N ILE A 119 -3.43 20.55 2.70
CA ILE A 119 -2.63 21.40 1.80
C ILE A 119 -1.15 21.02 1.88
N PHE A 120 -0.54 20.97 3.07
CA PHE A 120 0.91 20.72 3.19
C PHE A 120 1.27 19.25 3.11
N GLY A 121 0.41 18.38 3.62
CA GLY A 121 0.63 16.95 3.56
C GLY A 121 0.74 16.46 2.11
N ILE A 122 -0.26 16.80 1.29
CA ILE A 122 -0.32 16.37 -0.11
C ILE A 122 0.76 17.03 -0.96
N ILE A 123 1.13 18.29 -0.70
CA ILE A 123 2.04 19.05 -1.56
C ILE A 123 3.52 18.83 -1.19
N PHE A 124 3.87 18.77 0.09
CA PHE A 124 5.27 18.73 0.54
C PHE A 124 5.78 17.31 0.86
N GLY A 125 4.92 16.47 1.44
CA GLY A 125 5.29 15.11 1.86
C GLY A 125 5.59 14.16 0.69
N LEU A 126 4.89 14.33 -0.44
CA LEU A 126 5.11 13.53 -1.65
C LEU A 126 6.32 13.99 -2.47
N SER A 127 6.70 15.27 -2.37
CA SER A 127 7.63 15.90 -3.31
C SER A 127 9.09 15.87 -2.83
N VAL A 128 9.34 16.06 -1.53
CA VAL A 128 10.70 16.29 -1.00
C VAL A 128 11.24 15.09 -0.23
N GLY A 129 10.38 14.34 0.48
CA GLY A 129 10.80 13.20 1.31
C GLY A 129 11.25 11.97 0.51
N VAL A 130 10.54 11.65 -0.57
CA VAL A 130 10.77 10.43 -1.35
C VAL A 130 12.01 10.55 -2.25
N ALA A 131 12.26 11.71 -2.86
CA ALA A 131 13.32 11.83 -3.87
C ALA A 131 14.74 11.96 -3.29
N ARG A 132 14.91 12.64 -2.15
CA ARG A 132 16.24 12.98 -1.62
C ARG A 132 16.71 12.04 -0.50
N GLY A 133 15.79 11.55 0.34
CA GLY A 133 16.12 10.66 1.46
C GLY A 133 16.47 9.23 1.04
N THR A 134 15.76 8.69 0.05
CA THR A 134 16.00 7.33 -0.46
C THR A 134 17.29 7.25 -1.27
N THR A 135 17.54 8.22 -2.17
CA THR A 135 18.72 8.24 -3.04
C THR A 135 20.02 8.33 -2.23
N VAL A 136 20.11 9.24 -1.26
CA VAL A 136 21.33 9.40 -0.44
C VAL A 136 21.49 8.24 0.56
N GLY A 137 20.38 7.75 1.12
CA GLY A 137 20.39 6.62 2.06
C GLY A 137 20.89 5.32 1.44
N ILE A 138 20.41 4.99 0.24
CA ILE A 138 20.80 3.76 -0.47
C ILE A 138 22.27 3.81 -0.88
N ILE A 139 22.75 4.95 -1.41
CA ILE A 139 24.15 5.11 -1.83
C ILE A 139 25.10 4.96 -0.62
N THR A 140 24.74 5.55 0.53
CA THR A 140 25.59 5.52 1.73
C THR A 140 25.59 4.16 2.41
N ALA A 141 24.43 3.48 2.46
CA ALA A 141 24.32 2.14 3.04
C ALA A 141 25.09 1.08 2.22
N ILE A 142 25.02 1.16 0.89
CA ILE A 142 25.75 0.24 0.01
C ILE A 142 27.26 0.51 0.08
N ALA A 143 27.69 1.77 -0.02
CA ALA A 143 29.11 2.11 0.05
C ALA A 143 29.73 1.77 1.42
N GLY A 144 29.01 2.06 2.52
CA GLY A 144 29.47 1.79 3.88
C GLY A 144 29.48 0.30 4.24
N GLY A 145 28.43 -0.44 3.86
CA GLY A 145 28.32 -1.88 4.13
C GLY A 145 29.32 -2.72 3.34
N VAL A 146 29.57 -2.37 2.08
CA VAL A 146 30.60 -3.03 1.26
C VAL A 146 32.00 -2.65 1.72
N GLY A 147 32.24 -1.39 2.08
CA GLY A 147 33.54 -0.95 2.59
C GLY A 147 33.93 -1.63 3.91
N HIS A 148 32.99 -1.70 4.87
CA HIS A 148 33.26 -2.34 6.16
C HIS A 148 33.41 -3.86 6.07
N SER A 149 32.64 -4.53 5.22
CA SER A 149 32.75 -5.99 5.07
C SER A 149 34.09 -6.40 4.49
N ILE A 150 34.61 -5.66 3.51
CA ILE A 150 35.93 -5.90 2.91
C ILE A 150 37.03 -5.69 3.97
N VAL A 151 36.96 -4.63 4.76
CA VAL A 151 37.99 -4.34 5.79
C VAL A 151 37.99 -5.41 6.88
N ILE A 152 36.81 -5.83 7.36
CA ILE A 152 36.71 -6.89 8.39
C ILE A 152 37.25 -8.22 7.84
N SER A 153 36.88 -8.59 6.62
CA SER A 153 37.42 -9.82 5.99
C SER A 153 38.94 -9.80 5.87
N VAL A 154 39.55 -8.68 5.48
CA VAL A 154 41.02 -8.56 5.35
C VAL A 154 41.74 -8.58 6.71
N VAL A 155 41.15 -8.00 7.76
CA VAL A 155 41.74 -7.96 9.11
C VAL A 155 41.68 -9.32 9.81
N PHE A 156 40.63 -10.11 9.58
CA PHE A 156 40.54 -11.46 10.13
C PHE A 156 41.44 -12.45 9.38
N ASP A 157 41.62 -12.29 8.06
CA ASP A 157 42.47 -13.15 7.23
C ASP A 157 43.98 -12.97 7.55
N THR A 158 44.39 -11.77 7.93
CA THR A 158 45.81 -11.48 8.24
C THR A 158 46.29 -12.01 9.59
N ASN A 159 45.40 -12.41 10.49
CA ASN A 159 45.75 -12.85 11.85
C ASN A 159 45.75 -14.37 12.08
N GLN A 160 45.30 -15.17 11.11
CA GLN A 160 45.26 -16.63 11.29
C GLN A 160 45.85 -17.35 10.07
N LYS A 161 46.97 -18.08 10.29
CA LYS A 161 47.49 -19.08 9.33
C LYS A 161 46.48 -20.23 9.26
N LEU A 162 45.48 -20.15 8.38
CA LEU A 162 44.44 -21.17 8.29
C LEU A 162 44.32 -21.82 6.91
N ASN A 163 43.81 -23.05 6.99
CA ASN A 163 43.69 -24.07 5.96
C ASN A 163 42.69 -23.62 4.87
N PRO A 164 42.97 -23.80 3.56
CA PRO A 164 42.17 -23.23 2.46
C PRO A 164 40.69 -23.63 2.42
N SER A 165 40.31 -24.73 3.06
CA SER A 165 38.93 -25.23 3.11
C SER A 165 38.01 -24.42 4.03
N HIS A 166 38.55 -23.63 4.97
CA HIS A 166 37.75 -22.78 5.86
C HIS A 166 37.48 -21.38 5.28
N ILE A 167 38.34 -20.91 4.36
CA ILE A 167 38.30 -19.57 3.77
C ILE A 167 36.97 -19.29 3.02
N PHE A 168 36.38 -20.32 2.40
CA PHE A 168 35.17 -20.15 1.61
C PHE A 168 33.90 -19.97 2.48
N ASN A 169 33.84 -20.64 3.63
CA ASN A 169 32.70 -20.53 4.53
C ASN A 169 32.78 -19.25 5.39
N ASP A 170 33.98 -18.84 5.77
CA ASP A 170 34.17 -17.66 6.62
C ASP A 170 34.03 -16.35 5.83
N SER A 171 34.39 -16.33 4.54
CA SER A 171 34.15 -15.18 3.65
C SER A 171 32.66 -15.00 3.31
N LEU A 172 31.92 -16.08 3.08
CA LEU A 172 30.46 -16.04 2.90
C LEU A 172 29.75 -15.57 4.17
N PHE A 173 30.25 -15.98 5.34
CA PHE A 173 29.75 -15.47 6.62
C PHE A 173 30.04 -13.98 6.79
N GLY A 174 31.25 -13.51 6.47
CA GLY A 174 31.62 -12.09 6.54
C GLY A 174 30.82 -11.19 5.58
N ILE A 175 30.59 -11.65 4.35
CA ILE A 175 29.77 -10.93 3.35
C ILE A 175 28.30 -10.90 3.79
N SER A 176 27.77 -12.04 4.26
CA SER A 176 26.40 -12.15 4.79
C SER A 176 26.21 -11.23 5.99
N LEU A 177 27.12 -11.30 6.97
CA LEU A 177 27.08 -10.49 8.18
C LEU A 177 27.21 -9.01 7.84
N GLY A 178 28.10 -8.64 6.92
CA GLY A 178 28.32 -7.27 6.46
C GLY A 178 27.14 -6.68 5.68
N ILE A 179 26.46 -7.48 4.86
CA ILE A 179 25.21 -7.07 4.19
C ILE A 179 24.11 -6.90 5.23
N VAL A 180 23.95 -7.85 6.15
CA VAL A 180 22.90 -7.81 7.18
C VAL A 180 23.13 -6.63 8.13
N THR A 181 24.35 -6.43 8.64
CA THR A 181 24.67 -5.27 9.50
C THR A 181 24.66 -3.96 8.71
N GLY A 182 25.15 -3.92 7.47
CA GLY A 182 25.09 -2.74 6.61
C GLY A 182 23.67 -2.32 6.26
N VAL A 183 22.76 -3.27 6.03
CA VAL A 183 21.33 -3.01 5.81
C VAL A 183 20.65 -2.60 7.10
N ILE A 184 20.94 -3.25 8.23
CA ILE A 184 20.36 -2.89 9.54
C ILE A 184 20.84 -1.50 9.98
N VAL A 185 22.15 -1.22 9.88
CA VAL A 185 22.75 0.08 10.22
C VAL A 185 22.34 1.14 9.21
N GLY A 186 22.31 0.82 7.92
CA GLY A 186 21.85 1.73 6.86
C GLY A 186 20.38 2.10 7.02
N LEU A 187 19.50 1.13 7.28
CA LEU A 187 18.08 1.37 7.56
C LEU A 187 17.90 2.12 8.88
N SER A 188 18.64 1.76 9.93
CA SER A 188 18.56 2.50 11.19
C SER A 188 19.14 3.91 11.08
N VAL A 189 20.14 4.17 10.25
CA VAL A 189 20.65 5.52 9.95
C VAL A 189 19.71 6.28 9.01
N ILE A 190 19.03 5.65 8.05
CA ILE A 190 18.00 6.32 7.22
C ILE A 190 16.79 6.70 8.08
N VAL A 191 16.38 5.80 8.97
CA VAL A 191 15.27 6.02 9.91
C VAL A 191 15.68 7.00 11.01
N VAL A 192 16.91 6.93 11.50
CA VAL A 192 17.44 7.85 12.51
C VAL A 192 17.79 9.17 11.87
N LEU A 193 18.62 9.34 10.84
CA LEU A 193 18.89 10.66 10.23
C LEU A 193 17.71 11.25 9.45
N GLY A 194 16.93 10.46 8.71
CA GLY A 194 15.72 10.95 8.03
C GLY A 194 14.61 11.28 9.03
N GLY A 195 14.46 10.45 10.06
CA GLY A 195 13.64 10.75 11.22
C GLY A 195 14.17 11.91 12.03
N PHE A 196 15.48 12.06 12.21
CA PHE A 196 16.13 13.09 13.03
C PHE A 196 16.21 14.41 12.27
N LEU A 197 16.31 14.44 10.93
CA LEU A 197 16.11 15.66 10.15
C LEU A 197 14.64 16.05 10.09
N GLY A 198 13.71 15.08 9.98
CA GLY A 198 12.27 15.35 10.11
C GLY A 198 11.89 15.84 11.51
N ILE A 199 12.50 15.28 12.54
CA ILE A 199 12.36 15.66 13.95
C ILE A 199 13.08 16.99 14.18
N VAL A 200 14.28 17.24 13.66
CA VAL A 200 15.02 18.49 13.85
C VAL A 200 14.34 19.62 13.08
N ILE A 201 13.89 19.41 11.85
CA ILE A 201 13.09 20.40 11.12
C ILE A 201 11.75 20.60 11.82
N GLY A 202 11.08 19.54 12.25
CA GLY A 202 9.82 19.61 13.02
C GLY A 202 9.98 20.27 14.40
N VAL A 203 11.12 20.09 15.06
CA VAL A 203 11.47 20.67 16.36
C VAL A 203 11.93 22.12 16.19
N ILE A 204 12.69 22.45 15.14
CA ILE A 204 13.04 23.83 14.80
C ILE A 204 11.79 24.61 14.41
N PHE A 205 10.92 24.04 13.56
CA PHE A 205 9.65 24.68 13.21
C PHE A 205 8.72 24.77 14.42
N GLY A 206 8.62 23.70 15.22
CA GLY A 206 7.87 23.68 16.47
C GLY A 206 8.39 24.70 17.49
N ALA A 207 9.71 24.88 17.58
CA ALA A 207 10.35 25.86 18.46
C ALA A 207 10.16 27.29 17.94
N ILE A 208 10.29 27.55 16.64
CA ILE A 208 9.99 28.86 16.03
C ILE A 208 8.53 29.22 16.30
N VAL A 209 7.63 28.27 16.12
CA VAL A 209 6.20 28.43 16.34
C VAL A 209 5.87 28.60 17.83
N ALA A 210 6.52 27.87 18.73
CA ALA A 210 6.38 28.03 20.18
C ALA A 210 6.92 29.39 20.65
N VAL A 211 8.11 29.81 20.20
CA VAL A 211 8.67 31.14 20.51
C VAL A 211 7.76 32.25 19.99
N SER A 212 7.21 32.09 18.77
CA SER A 212 6.21 33.00 18.21
C SER A 212 4.93 33.02 19.06
N GLY A 213 4.48 31.85 19.50
CA GLY A 213 3.34 31.67 20.41
C GLY A 213 3.53 32.33 21.77
N ILE A 214 4.70 32.18 22.39
CA ILE A 214 5.09 32.81 23.65
C ILE A 214 5.16 34.34 23.51
N LEU A 215 5.65 34.85 22.37
CA LEU A 215 5.70 36.28 22.10
C LEU A 215 4.27 36.86 21.94
N ILE A 216 3.42 36.16 21.19
CA ILE A 216 2.00 36.52 21.04
C ILE A 216 1.27 36.41 22.38
N PHE A 217 1.54 35.37 23.17
CA PHE A 217 1.02 35.18 24.54
C PHE A 217 1.45 36.34 25.44
N SER A 218 2.70 36.78 25.39
CA SER A 218 3.23 37.88 26.22
C SER A 218 2.62 39.22 25.83
N ILE A 219 2.39 39.46 24.52
CA ILE A 219 1.72 40.66 24.01
C ILE A 219 0.23 40.66 24.39
N LEU A 220 -0.45 39.51 24.29
CA LEU A 220 -1.87 39.40 24.62
C LEU A 220 -2.12 39.43 26.14
N SER A 221 -1.29 38.77 26.94
CA SER A 221 -1.42 38.76 28.41
C SER A 221 -1.11 40.12 29.04
N SER A 222 -0.14 40.86 28.49
CA SER A 222 0.12 42.25 28.92
C SER A 222 -1.00 43.22 28.54
N SER A 223 -1.82 42.88 27.55
CA SER A 223 -2.99 43.67 27.15
C SER A 223 -4.22 43.47 28.04
N PHE A 224 -4.24 42.43 28.90
CA PHE A 224 -5.37 42.13 29.80
C PHE A 224 -4.92 41.77 31.23
N PRO A 225 -4.31 42.70 31.98
CA PRO A 225 -3.90 42.44 33.35
C PRO A 225 -5.13 42.24 34.26
N GLY A 226 -5.19 41.10 34.94
CA GLY A 226 -6.17 40.83 36.00
C GLY A 226 -7.23 39.75 35.71
N ASN A 227 -7.24 39.16 34.51
CA ASN A 227 -8.14 38.03 34.22
C ASN A 227 -7.34 36.72 34.02
N PRO A 228 -7.26 35.83 35.02
CA PRO A 228 -6.54 34.56 34.90
C PRO A 228 -7.12 33.64 33.82
N GLU A 229 -8.35 33.89 33.36
CA GLU A 229 -8.98 33.14 32.27
C GLU A 229 -8.46 33.54 30.87
N ALA A 230 -7.93 34.75 30.72
CA ALA A 230 -7.36 35.23 29.45
C ALA A 230 -6.01 34.54 29.10
N ALA A 231 -5.38 33.88 30.07
CA ALA A 231 -4.13 33.14 29.89
C ALA A 231 -4.32 31.75 29.25
N TYR A 232 -5.55 31.21 29.15
CA TYR A 232 -5.77 29.86 28.60
C TYR A 232 -5.95 29.83 27.09
N LEU A 233 -6.42 30.93 26.48
CA LEU A 233 -6.62 31.02 25.03
C LEU A 233 -5.29 30.90 24.24
N PRO A 234 -4.20 31.57 24.63
CA PRO A 234 -2.95 31.45 23.88
C PRO A 234 -2.18 30.15 24.19
N LEU A 235 -2.40 29.53 25.37
CA LEU A 235 -1.90 28.18 25.68
C LEU A 235 -2.55 27.11 24.77
N ALA A 236 -3.85 27.24 24.47
CA ALA A 236 -4.57 26.36 23.55
C ALA A 236 -4.11 26.56 22.08
N VAL A 237 -3.76 27.78 21.69
CA VAL A 237 -3.19 28.10 20.37
C VAL A 237 -1.77 27.50 20.23
N GLU A 238 -0.96 27.57 21.29
CA GLU A 238 0.39 27.00 21.33
C GLU A 238 0.38 25.46 21.23
N PHE A 239 -0.51 24.79 21.97
CA PHE A 239 -0.72 23.33 21.85
C PHE A 239 -1.27 22.91 20.49
N GLY A 240 -2.18 23.69 19.91
CA GLY A 240 -2.68 23.46 18.55
C GLY A 240 -1.57 23.50 17.51
N LEU A 241 -0.65 24.45 17.66
CA LEU A 241 0.50 24.64 16.77
C LEU A 241 1.59 23.57 16.90
N VAL A 242 1.87 23.06 18.11
CA VAL A 242 2.81 21.94 18.33
C VAL A 242 2.25 20.60 17.81
N ALA A 243 0.93 20.38 17.94
CA ALA A 243 0.25 19.22 17.33
C ALA A 243 0.26 19.26 15.79
N MET A 244 0.33 20.46 15.17
CA MET A 244 0.45 20.62 13.72
C MET A 244 1.84 20.26 13.19
N GLY A 245 2.91 20.59 13.91
CA GLY A 245 4.29 20.27 13.52
C GLY A 245 4.57 18.76 13.45
N SER A 246 3.83 17.97 14.23
CA SER A 246 3.93 16.50 14.27
C SER A 246 3.06 15.80 13.22
N LEU A 247 1.95 16.40 12.78
CA LEU A 247 1.08 15.87 11.71
C LEU A 247 1.63 16.09 10.30
N GLY A 248 2.52 17.07 10.10
CA GLY A 248 3.21 17.31 8.82
C GLY A 248 4.14 16.17 8.37
N ALA A 249 4.54 15.28 9.28
CA ALA A 249 5.34 14.09 9.00
C ALA A 249 4.53 12.90 8.45
N GLY A 250 3.20 13.03 8.35
CA GLY A 250 2.28 11.92 8.12
C GLY A 250 2.08 11.44 6.67
N VAL A 251 2.68 12.05 5.64
CA VAL A 251 2.23 11.83 4.24
C VAL A 251 3.00 10.78 3.42
N SER A 252 3.76 9.89 4.04
CA SER A 252 4.23 8.66 3.39
C SER A 252 3.31 7.45 3.70
N PHE A 253 2.00 7.60 3.49
CA PHE A 253 0.93 6.74 4.08
C PHE A 253 0.88 5.25 3.68
N ALA A 254 1.79 4.76 2.82
CA ALA A 254 1.93 3.32 2.54
C ALA A 254 3.25 2.73 3.07
N GLU A 255 4.33 3.54 3.10
CA GLU A 255 5.64 3.16 3.65
C GLU A 255 5.74 3.41 5.16
N SER A 256 5.02 4.40 5.68
CA SER A 256 4.97 4.70 7.11
C SER A 256 4.08 3.72 7.86
N ALA A 257 3.06 3.12 7.25
CA ALA A 257 2.08 2.31 8.00
C ALA A 257 2.71 1.09 8.69
N ILE A 258 3.72 0.44 8.10
CA ILE A 258 4.40 -0.74 8.68
C ILE A 258 5.52 -0.30 9.63
N THR A 259 6.29 0.73 9.27
CA THR A 259 7.37 1.27 10.11
C THR A 259 6.81 1.96 11.36
N VAL A 260 5.72 2.74 11.24
CA VAL A 260 4.93 3.32 12.34
C VAL A 260 4.19 2.23 13.11
N LEU A 261 3.85 1.08 12.52
CA LEU A 261 3.33 -0.05 13.29
C LEU A 261 4.40 -0.60 14.24
N VAL A 262 5.60 -0.89 13.73
CA VAL A 262 6.65 -1.58 14.50
C VAL A 262 7.34 -0.60 15.47
N SER A 263 7.68 0.61 15.01
CA SER A 263 8.26 1.64 15.87
C SER A 263 7.21 2.30 16.76
N GLY A 264 6.00 2.53 16.27
CA GLY A 264 4.91 3.10 17.06
C GLY A 264 4.40 2.14 18.13
N VAL A 265 4.34 0.81 17.90
CA VAL A 265 4.02 -0.13 18.99
C VAL A 265 5.14 -0.18 20.02
N ALA A 266 6.41 -0.29 19.61
CA ALA A 266 7.53 -0.33 20.56
C ALA A 266 7.68 0.97 21.36
N VAL A 267 7.54 2.13 20.70
CA VAL A 267 7.63 3.46 21.33
C VAL A 267 6.38 3.77 22.15
N SER A 268 5.17 3.44 21.67
CA SER A 268 3.94 3.65 22.46
C SER A 268 3.89 2.73 23.68
N LEU A 269 4.39 1.49 23.61
CA LEU A 269 4.47 0.62 24.80
C LEU A 269 5.49 1.17 25.81
N THR A 270 6.66 1.61 25.34
CA THR A 270 7.74 2.15 26.21
C THR A 270 7.35 3.48 26.84
N ILE A 271 6.58 4.30 26.12
CA ILE A 271 6.18 5.64 26.56
C ILE A 271 4.86 5.63 27.36
N ALA A 272 3.90 4.74 27.04
CA ALA A 272 2.69 4.55 27.85
C ALA A 272 3.01 4.05 29.27
N ILE A 273 4.15 3.38 29.45
CA ILE A 273 4.64 2.95 30.77
C ILE A 273 5.27 4.12 31.56
N LYS A 274 5.59 5.26 30.94
CA LYS A 274 6.50 6.27 31.55
C LYS A 274 6.09 7.75 31.51
N SER A 275 4.94 8.13 30.95
CA SER A 275 4.64 9.57 30.72
C SER A 275 3.20 9.97 31.03
N GLU A 276 3.01 11.04 31.82
CA GLU A 276 1.73 11.47 32.37
C GLU A 276 0.83 12.38 31.50
N SER A 277 1.20 12.84 30.29
CA SER A 277 0.19 13.58 29.47
C SER A 277 0.49 13.78 27.98
N ALA A 278 1.72 14.12 27.57
CA ALA A 278 1.99 14.53 26.18
C ALA A 278 2.06 13.37 25.17
N ASN A 279 2.34 12.15 25.63
CA ASN A 279 2.54 11.00 24.75
C ASN A 279 1.28 10.16 24.47
N PHE A 280 0.15 10.53 25.06
CA PHE A 280 -1.14 9.89 24.80
C PHE A 280 -1.58 10.08 23.34
N ILE A 281 -1.29 11.23 22.73
CA ILE A 281 -1.77 11.59 21.38
C ILE A 281 -1.06 10.77 20.29
N ILE A 282 0.26 10.62 20.37
CA ILE A 282 1.03 9.79 19.41
C ILE A 282 0.65 8.31 19.56
N GLY A 283 0.51 7.84 20.81
CA GLY A 283 -0.03 6.51 21.08
C GLY A 283 -1.44 6.33 20.54
N PHE A 284 -2.30 7.34 20.64
CA PHE A 284 -3.68 7.31 20.14
C PHE A 284 -3.74 7.24 18.62
N PHE A 285 -2.92 7.98 17.87
CA PHE A 285 -2.91 7.90 16.39
C PHE A 285 -2.30 6.60 15.87
N ALA A 286 -1.21 6.11 16.48
CA ALA A 286 -0.67 4.79 16.17
C ALA A 286 -1.72 3.70 16.48
N PHE A 287 -2.42 3.83 17.61
CA PHE A 287 -3.54 2.98 17.97
C PHE A 287 -4.72 3.10 16.98
N LEU A 288 -4.99 4.28 16.40
CA LEU A 288 -6.05 4.48 15.42
C LEU A 288 -5.72 3.84 14.06
N ILE A 289 -4.46 3.90 13.62
CA ILE A 289 -3.97 3.16 12.44
C ILE A 289 -4.06 1.66 12.68
N ILE A 290 -3.67 1.21 13.88
CA ILE A 290 -3.84 -0.17 14.32
C ILE A 290 -5.33 -0.53 14.37
N ILE A 291 -6.23 0.35 14.83
CA ILE A 291 -7.69 0.14 14.81
C ILE A 291 -8.21 0.03 13.37
N ILE A 292 -7.74 0.86 12.43
CA ILE A 292 -8.16 0.82 11.03
C ILE A 292 -7.72 -0.51 10.38
N LEU A 293 -6.48 -0.95 10.65
CA LEU A 293 -5.98 -2.25 10.20
C LEU A 293 -6.70 -3.40 10.91
N ILE A 294 -6.98 -3.25 12.21
CA ILE A 294 -7.81 -4.17 12.99
C ILE A 294 -9.20 -4.19 12.42
N TRP A 295 -9.78 -3.11 11.88
CA TRP A 295 -11.15 -3.11 11.37
C TRP A 295 -11.33 -4.13 10.25
N GLN A 296 -10.30 -4.37 9.44
CA GLN A 296 -10.35 -5.46 8.46
C GLN A 296 -10.51 -6.84 9.13
N ILE A 297 -10.02 -7.03 10.35
CA ILE A 297 -10.12 -8.29 11.09
C ILE A 297 -11.57 -8.65 11.44
N PRO A 298 -12.40 -7.82 12.13
CA PRO A 298 -13.82 -8.11 12.34
C PRO A 298 -14.58 -8.34 11.04
N ILE A 299 -14.30 -7.55 9.99
CA ILE A 299 -14.95 -7.74 8.70
C ILE A 299 -14.55 -9.08 8.09
N TYR A 300 -13.27 -9.43 8.16
CA TYR A 300 -12.79 -10.72 7.68
C TYR A 300 -13.36 -11.90 8.50
N LEU A 301 -13.47 -11.77 9.82
CA LEU A 301 -14.13 -12.76 10.68
C LEU A 301 -15.62 -12.92 10.30
N LEU A 302 -16.30 -11.81 10.01
CA LEU A 302 -17.66 -11.81 9.50
C LEU A 302 -17.74 -12.48 8.11
N GLU A 303 -16.80 -12.20 7.20
CA GLU A 303 -16.70 -12.87 5.90
C GLU A 303 -16.50 -14.38 6.06
N ILE A 304 -15.63 -14.82 6.99
CA ILE A 304 -15.46 -16.25 7.30
C ILE A 304 -16.77 -16.84 7.80
N GLY A 305 -17.44 -16.19 8.77
CA GLY A 305 -18.72 -16.65 9.31
C GLY A 305 -19.77 -16.80 8.21
N LEU A 306 -19.90 -15.80 7.35
CA LEU A 306 -20.80 -15.85 6.19
C LEU A 306 -20.42 -16.97 5.23
N VAL A 307 -19.13 -17.16 4.93
CA VAL A 307 -18.66 -18.23 4.03
C VAL A 307 -18.96 -19.61 4.60
N LEU A 308 -18.72 -19.82 5.90
CA LEU A 308 -18.99 -21.09 6.58
C LEU A 308 -20.48 -21.44 6.56
N LEU A 309 -21.35 -20.45 6.72
CA LEU A 309 -22.81 -20.61 6.70
C LEU A 309 -23.41 -20.63 5.30
N SER A 310 -22.67 -20.19 4.28
CA SER A 310 -23.20 -20.01 2.93
C SER A 310 -22.95 -21.20 1.99
N SER A 311 -23.78 -21.30 0.95
CA SER A 311 -23.57 -22.23 -0.16
C SER A 311 -22.50 -21.72 -1.14
N ASN A 312 -21.89 -22.61 -1.92
CA ASN A 312 -20.78 -22.30 -2.85
C ASN A 312 -21.05 -21.10 -3.78
N ARG A 313 -22.31 -20.83 -4.17
CA ARG A 313 -22.64 -19.68 -5.03
C ARG A 313 -22.51 -18.34 -4.31
N ARG A 314 -22.89 -18.26 -3.04
CA ARG A 314 -22.82 -17.01 -2.25
C ARG A 314 -21.38 -16.68 -1.86
N ILE A 315 -20.53 -17.70 -1.71
CA ILE A 315 -19.10 -17.53 -1.45
C ILE A 315 -18.45 -16.65 -2.53
N ILE A 316 -18.79 -16.83 -3.82
CA ILE A 316 -18.22 -16.06 -4.93
C ILE A 316 -18.57 -14.58 -4.82
N PHE A 317 -19.80 -14.26 -4.41
CA PHE A 317 -20.22 -12.89 -4.20
C PHE A 317 -19.44 -12.24 -3.04
N ILE A 318 -19.27 -12.96 -1.92
CA ILE A 318 -18.45 -12.50 -0.78
C ILE A 318 -17.00 -12.31 -1.23
N ILE A 319 -16.48 -13.22 -2.05
CA ILE A 319 -15.11 -13.13 -2.53
C ILE A 319 -14.91 -11.85 -3.33
N GLN A 320 -15.84 -11.55 -4.23
CA GLN A 320 -15.79 -10.33 -5.02
C GLN A 320 -15.82 -9.12 -4.11
N TRP A 321 -16.63 -9.08 -3.05
CA TRP A 321 -16.86 -7.87 -2.23
C TRP A 321 -15.59 -7.09 -1.81
N ASN A 322 -14.48 -7.79 -1.53
CA ASN A 322 -13.25 -7.19 -1.00
C ASN A 322 -12.01 -7.51 -1.87
N GLU A 323 -11.48 -6.48 -2.55
CA GLU A 323 -10.25 -6.55 -3.36
C GLU A 323 -8.98 -6.71 -2.53
N ASN A 324 -8.97 -6.16 -1.31
CA ASN A 324 -7.78 -6.05 -0.47
C ASN A 324 -7.65 -7.20 0.53
N ARG A 325 -8.41 -8.28 0.35
CA ARG A 325 -8.40 -9.40 1.30
C ARG A 325 -7.03 -10.09 1.32
N ILE A 326 -6.41 -10.11 2.49
CA ILE A 326 -5.10 -10.70 2.76
C ILE A 326 -5.18 -12.22 2.89
N PHE A 327 -6.19 -12.73 3.59
CA PHE A 327 -6.28 -14.15 3.91
C PHE A 327 -7.25 -14.90 2.98
N PRO A 328 -6.93 -16.14 2.57
CA PRO A 328 -7.84 -16.96 1.78
C PRO A 328 -9.06 -17.39 2.59
N LEU A 329 -10.26 -17.30 2.00
CA LEU A 329 -11.47 -17.82 2.63
C LEU A 329 -11.51 -19.36 2.55
N PRO A 330 -12.05 -20.05 3.57
CA PRO A 330 -12.26 -21.49 3.48
C PRO A 330 -13.19 -21.83 2.31
N LYS A 331 -13.01 -22.99 1.68
CA LYS A 331 -13.80 -23.46 0.51
C LYS A 331 -13.69 -22.58 -0.75
N MET A 332 -12.85 -21.53 -0.75
CA MET A 332 -12.67 -20.65 -1.90
C MET A 332 -12.19 -21.38 -3.16
N GLN A 333 -11.17 -22.25 -3.03
CA GLN A 333 -10.66 -23.05 -4.15
C GLN A 333 -11.72 -23.97 -4.77
N PRO A 334 -12.37 -24.89 -4.01
CA PRO A 334 -13.36 -25.79 -4.59
C PRO A 334 -14.57 -25.01 -5.15
N ALA A 335 -15.08 -23.99 -4.44
CA ALA A 335 -16.19 -23.18 -4.94
C ALA A 335 -15.87 -22.49 -6.27
N SER A 336 -14.66 -21.92 -6.39
CA SER A 336 -14.21 -21.26 -7.63
C SER A 336 -13.96 -22.25 -8.76
N LEU A 337 -13.42 -23.44 -8.46
CA LEU A 337 -13.22 -24.50 -9.43
C LEU A 337 -14.56 -25.07 -9.96
N ASP A 338 -15.50 -25.34 -9.06
CA ASP A 338 -16.86 -25.78 -9.41
C ASP A 338 -17.56 -24.76 -10.31
N PHE A 339 -17.34 -23.48 -10.01
CA PHE A 339 -17.89 -22.39 -10.78
C PHE A 339 -17.30 -22.28 -12.19
N LEU A 340 -15.99 -22.49 -12.32
CA LEU A 340 -15.29 -22.54 -13.60
C LEU A 340 -15.72 -23.76 -14.44
N LYS A 341 -16.04 -24.89 -13.81
CA LYS A 341 -16.54 -26.11 -14.46
C LYS A 341 -17.96 -26.02 -14.97
N LYS A 342 -18.80 -25.19 -14.36
CA LYS A 342 -20.22 -25.17 -14.67
C LYS A 342 -20.46 -24.66 -16.11
N LYS A 343 -21.10 -25.51 -16.93
CA LYS A 343 -21.37 -25.24 -18.35
C LYS A 343 -22.24 -24.00 -18.50
N GLY A 344 -21.86 -23.09 -19.42
CA GLY A 344 -22.54 -21.81 -19.64
C GLY A 344 -22.06 -20.65 -18.75
N THR A 345 -21.29 -20.90 -17.69
CA THR A 345 -20.69 -19.85 -16.85
C THR A 345 -19.16 -19.79 -16.97
N SER A 346 -18.56 -20.51 -17.92
CA SER A 346 -17.10 -20.59 -18.06
C SER A 346 -16.45 -19.22 -18.22
N GLN A 347 -17.06 -18.32 -19.00
CA GLN A 347 -16.56 -16.96 -19.15
C GLN A 347 -16.59 -16.20 -17.81
N TYR A 348 -17.73 -16.18 -17.13
CA TYR A 348 -17.84 -15.48 -15.84
C TYR A 348 -16.97 -16.13 -14.75
N GLY A 349 -16.75 -17.44 -14.80
CA GLY A 349 -15.79 -18.15 -13.95
C GLY A 349 -14.34 -17.74 -14.22
N LEU A 350 -13.95 -17.58 -15.49
CA LEU A 350 -12.65 -17.02 -15.86
C LEU A 350 -12.50 -15.58 -15.42
N GLU A 351 -13.53 -14.75 -15.58
CA GLU A 351 -13.52 -13.36 -15.11
C GLU A 351 -13.32 -13.27 -13.60
N HIS A 352 -13.98 -14.15 -12.85
CA HIS A 352 -13.77 -14.25 -11.40
C HIS A 352 -12.33 -14.65 -11.08
N LEU A 353 -11.78 -15.63 -11.79
CA LEU A 353 -10.40 -16.08 -11.63
C LEU A 353 -9.38 -14.98 -11.93
N PHE A 354 -9.64 -14.16 -12.95
CA PHE A 354 -8.80 -13.03 -13.33
C PHE A 354 -8.79 -11.96 -12.25
N TYR A 355 -9.96 -11.65 -11.72
CA TYR A 355 -10.11 -10.76 -10.58
C TYR A 355 -9.35 -11.27 -9.33
N LEU A 356 -9.40 -12.59 -9.07
CA LEU A 356 -8.60 -13.20 -8.00
C LEU A 356 -7.10 -13.10 -8.22
N ALA A 357 -6.65 -13.23 -9.46
CA ALA A 357 -5.24 -13.13 -9.81
C ALA A 357 -4.68 -11.71 -9.60
N CYS A 358 -5.52 -10.68 -9.73
CA CYS A 358 -5.11 -9.30 -9.49
C CYS A 358 -4.76 -9.02 -8.02
N ASN A 359 -5.33 -9.76 -7.07
CA ASN A 359 -4.95 -9.63 -5.66
C ASN A 359 -3.67 -10.45 -5.39
N PRO A 360 -2.56 -9.81 -4.95
CA PRO A 360 -1.27 -10.49 -4.77
C PRO A 360 -1.31 -11.61 -3.71
N PHE A 361 -2.14 -11.48 -2.67
CA PHE A 361 -2.29 -12.49 -1.62
C PHE A 361 -3.14 -13.70 -2.05
N GLN A 362 -4.02 -13.54 -3.04
CA GLN A 362 -4.92 -14.59 -3.53
C GLN A 362 -4.46 -15.19 -4.86
N ARG A 363 -3.42 -14.62 -5.47
CA ARG A 363 -2.92 -15.02 -6.78
C ARG A 363 -2.53 -16.50 -6.88
N TRP A 364 -1.93 -17.06 -5.82
CA TRP A 364 -1.60 -18.48 -5.75
C TRP A 364 -2.83 -19.39 -5.79
N ILE A 365 -3.97 -18.93 -5.27
CA ILE A 365 -5.27 -19.64 -5.32
C ILE A 365 -5.75 -19.69 -6.77
N ALA A 366 -5.73 -18.53 -7.46
CA ALA A 366 -6.09 -18.44 -8.86
C ALA A 366 -5.21 -19.35 -9.74
N GLN A 367 -3.89 -19.33 -9.51
CA GLN A 367 -2.93 -20.22 -10.17
C GLN A 367 -3.32 -21.70 -9.98
N ASN A 368 -3.57 -22.13 -8.74
CA ASN A 368 -3.92 -23.51 -8.44
C ASN A 368 -5.25 -23.95 -9.06
N ILE A 369 -6.28 -23.10 -9.00
CA ILE A 369 -7.58 -23.36 -9.62
C ILE A 369 -7.39 -23.54 -11.13
N LEU A 370 -6.65 -22.64 -11.77
CA LEU A 370 -6.41 -22.66 -13.20
C LEU A 370 -5.64 -23.91 -13.62
N LYS A 371 -4.56 -24.26 -12.92
CA LYS A 371 -3.79 -25.49 -13.18
C LYS A 371 -4.67 -26.74 -13.06
N LYS A 372 -5.40 -26.88 -11.95
CA LYS A 372 -6.32 -28.02 -11.74
C LYS A 372 -7.38 -28.11 -12.84
N TYR A 373 -7.92 -26.97 -13.26
CA TYR A 373 -8.90 -26.91 -14.34
C TYR A 373 -8.29 -27.31 -15.69
N LEU A 374 -7.09 -26.82 -16.01
CA LEU A 374 -6.35 -27.14 -17.23
C LEU A 374 -6.08 -28.64 -17.35
N TYR A 375 -5.60 -29.29 -16.30
CA TYR A 375 -5.35 -30.74 -16.31
C TYR A 375 -6.62 -31.59 -16.47
N GLN A 376 -7.80 -31.01 -16.21
CA GLN A 376 -9.09 -31.67 -16.40
C GLN A 376 -9.67 -31.45 -17.80
N GLN A 377 -9.07 -30.58 -18.63
CA GLN A 377 -9.53 -30.36 -20.00
C GLN A 377 -8.93 -31.41 -20.94
N ASN A 378 -9.75 -31.90 -21.88
CA ASN A 378 -9.27 -32.77 -22.96
C ASN A 378 -8.28 -32.06 -23.90
N GLN A 379 -8.34 -30.73 -23.98
CA GLN A 379 -7.52 -29.90 -24.88
C GLN A 379 -7.01 -28.65 -24.14
N PRO A 380 -6.08 -28.80 -23.18
CA PRO A 380 -5.62 -27.68 -22.33
C PRO A 380 -4.96 -26.56 -23.14
N LEU A 381 -4.24 -26.92 -24.21
CA LEU A 381 -3.57 -25.95 -25.09
C LEU A 381 -4.58 -25.06 -25.82
N LYS A 382 -5.63 -25.67 -26.39
CA LYS A 382 -6.71 -24.92 -27.06
C LYS A 382 -7.36 -23.94 -26.09
N PHE A 383 -7.61 -24.37 -24.86
CA PHE A 383 -8.18 -23.51 -23.83
C PHE A 383 -7.27 -22.33 -23.46
N ILE A 384 -5.95 -22.56 -23.31
CA ILE A 384 -4.97 -21.48 -23.09
C ILE A 384 -5.00 -20.48 -24.26
N TYR A 385 -4.99 -20.96 -25.51
CA TYR A 385 -5.08 -20.09 -26.68
C TYR A 385 -6.37 -19.28 -26.71
N THR A 386 -7.51 -19.88 -26.38
CA THR A 386 -8.80 -19.16 -26.26
C THR A 386 -8.73 -18.08 -25.17
N ILE A 387 -8.10 -18.34 -24.03
CA ILE A 387 -7.89 -17.30 -23.01
C ILE A 387 -7.03 -16.15 -23.55
N ILE A 388 -5.92 -16.46 -24.22
CA ILE A 388 -4.96 -15.45 -24.68
C ILE A 388 -5.55 -14.61 -25.83
N ARG A 389 -6.28 -15.25 -26.75
CA ARG A 389 -6.75 -14.63 -27.99
C ARG A 389 -8.13 -13.99 -27.87
N ASP A 390 -9.07 -14.68 -27.24
CA ASP A 390 -10.49 -14.35 -27.36
C ASP A 390 -11.03 -13.61 -26.12
N ASN A 391 -10.29 -13.62 -25.00
CA ASN A 391 -10.76 -13.03 -23.75
C ASN A 391 -10.22 -11.60 -23.52
N LYS A 392 -11.06 -10.61 -23.85
CA LYS A 392 -10.75 -9.18 -23.65
C LYS A 392 -10.38 -8.81 -22.21
N ILE A 393 -10.88 -9.53 -21.21
CA ILE A 393 -10.61 -9.22 -19.81
C ILE A 393 -9.19 -9.66 -19.45
N ALA A 394 -8.65 -10.66 -20.14
CA ALA A 394 -7.26 -11.06 -19.99
C ALA A 394 -6.28 -9.97 -20.48
N ASP A 395 -6.71 -9.08 -21.37
CA ASP A 395 -5.95 -7.90 -21.83
C ASP A 395 -6.00 -6.70 -20.88
N THR A 396 -6.72 -6.81 -19.75
CA THR A 396 -6.75 -5.73 -18.76
C THR A 396 -5.46 -5.66 -17.98
N TYR A 397 -5.04 -4.47 -17.54
CA TYR A 397 -3.91 -4.36 -16.62
C TYR A 397 -4.21 -5.02 -15.27
N VAL A 398 -3.19 -5.62 -14.64
CA VAL A 398 -3.34 -6.22 -13.29
C VAL A 398 -3.72 -5.16 -12.25
N SER A 399 -3.09 -3.98 -12.35
CA SER A 399 -3.36 -2.82 -11.51
C SER A 399 -3.51 -1.59 -12.42
N PRO A 400 -4.40 -0.64 -12.11
CA PRO A 400 -4.52 0.56 -12.91
C PRO A 400 -3.21 1.38 -12.90
N PRO A 401 -2.62 1.65 -14.07
CA PRO A 401 -1.36 2.41 -14.17
C PRO A 401 -1.55 3.86 -13.72
N LEU A 402 -0.70 4.31 -12.79
CA LEU A 402 -0.73 5.69 -12.26
C LEU A 402 0.30 6.62 -12.92
N THR A 403 1.28 6.07 -13.64
CA THR A 403 2.38 6.80 -14.27
C THR A 403 2.52 6.37 -15.73
N ASP A 404 3.09 7.24 -16.57
CA ASP A 404 3.36 6.92 -17.99
C ASP A 404 4.23 5.65 -18.14
N ILE A 405 5.20 5.48 -17.26
CA ILE A 405 6.02 4.26 -17.18
C ILE A 405 5.13 3.05 -16.84
N GLY A 406 4.19 3.20 -15.91
CA GLY A 406 3.20 2.18 -15.57
C GLY A 406 2.37 1.73 -16.76
N TRP A 407 1.95 2.65 -17.63
CA TRP A 407 1.20 2.29 -18.85
C TRP A 407 2.01 1.41 -19.80
N GLN A 408 3.33 1.57 -19.83
CA GLN A 408 4.21 0.80 -20.72
C GLN A 408 4.65 -0.53 -20.10
N GLN A 409 4.90 -0.54 -18.79
CA GLN A 409 5.57 -1.66 -18.12
C GLN A 409 4.63 -2.60 -17.36
N LEU A 410 3.46 -2.13 -16.90
CA LEU A 410 2.58 -2.97 -16.10
C LEU A 410 2.04 -4.15 -16.94
N PRO A 411 2.09 -5.37 -16.41
CA PRO A 411 1.61 -6.54 -17.12
C PRO A 411 0.07 -6.53 -17.22
N THR A 412 -0.40 -7.11 -18.32
CA THR A 412 -1.80 -7.55 -18.44
C THR A 412 -2.08 -8.78 -17.59
N VAL A 413 -3.34 -9.04 -17.25
CA VAL A 413 -3.77 -10.23 -16.50
C VAL A 413 -3.37 -11.54 -17.20
N LYS A 414 -3.42 -11.60 -18.54
CA LYS A 414 -2.94 -12.78 -19.29
C LYS A 414 -1.46 -13.05 -19.04
N LYS A 415 -0.62 -12.01 -19.09
CA LYS A 415 0.82 -12.11 -18.86
C LYS A 415 1.09 -12.57 -17.43
N LEU A 416 0.38 -12.00 -16.47
CA LEU A 416 0.42 -12.44 -15.08
C LEU A 416 0.09 -13.93 -14.93
N LEU A 417 -1.04 -14.37 -15.47
CA LEU A 417 -1.48 -15.75 -15.34
C LEU A 417 -0.52 -16.75 -15.98
N LEU A 418 0.02 -16.46 -17.17
CA LEU A 418 0.96 -17.36 -17.84
C LEU A 418 2.27 -17.47 -17.05
N GLY A 419 2.81 -16.34 -16.57
CA GLY A 419 4.00 -16.34 -15.71
C GLY A 419 3.74 -17.17 -14.44
N GLU A 420 2.63 -16.93 -13.77
CA GLU A 420 2.26 -17.64 -12.55
C GLU A 420 2.02 -19.14 -12.78
N ILE A 421 1.34 -19.55 -13.85
CA ILE A 421 1.16 -20.97 -14.20
C ILE A 421 2.52 -21.64 -14.46
N SER A 422 3.45 -20.93 -15.10
CA SER A 422 4.81 -21.42 -15.35
C SER A 422 5.70 -21.43 -14.10
N GLY A 423 5.21 -20.94 -12.95
CA GLY A 423 5.97 -20.83 -11.70
C GLY A 423 6.96 -19.68 -11.68
N GLN A 424 6.83 -18.72 -12.60
CA GLN A 424 7.66 -17.52 -12.68
C GLN A 424 6.96 -16.36 -11.95
N TRP A 425 7.73 -15.61 -11.19
CA TRP A 425 7.25 -14.36 -10.59
C TRP A 425 7.09 -13.29 -11.68
N VAL A 426 5.98 -12.56 -11.62
CA VAL A 426 5.67 -11.46 -12.55
C VAL A 426 5.58 -10.16 -11.75
N ASN A 427 6.42 -9.19 -12.10
CA ASN A 427 6.37 -7.86 -11.49
C ASN A 427 5.10 -7.11 -11.95
N CYS A 428 4.22 -6.75 -11.01
CA CYS A 428 2.97 -6.05 -11.29
C CYS A 428 3.00 -4.59 -10.81
N THR A 429 4.18 -4.04 -10.50
CA THR A 429 4.34 -2.67 -10.04
C THR A 429 5.56 -2.02 -10.69
N VAL A 430 5.52 -0.71 -10.88
CA VAL A 430 6.68 0.08 -11.35
C VAL A 430 7.44 0.75 -10.22
N ASP A 431 6.84 0.80 -9.03
CA ASP A 431 7.44 1.40 -7.86
C ASP A 431 8.31 0.38 -7.12
N THR A 432 9.55 0.76 -6.81
CA THR A 432 10.56 -0.16 -6.25
C THR A 432 10.16 -0.72 -4.90
N PHE A 433 9.48 0.07 -4.05
CA PHE A 433 9.03 -0.40 -2.75
C PHE A 433 7.88 -1.40 -2.91
N ASN A 434 6.87 -1.06 -3.72
CA ASN A 434 5.76 -1.98 -4.00
C ASN A 434 6.24 -3.28 -4.67
N GLN A 435 7.28 -3.23 -5.48
CA GLN A 435 7.91 -4.41 -6.07
C GLN A 435 8.50 -5.33 -5.00
N GLN A 436 9.20 -4.78 -4.00
CA GLN A 436 9.73 -5.56 -2.88
C GLN A 436 8.61 -6.19 -2.04
N VAL A 437 7.55 -5.43 -1.76
CA VAL A 437 6.36 -5.94 -1.04
C VAL A 437 5.70 -7.07 -1.83
N GLU A 438 5.50 -6.90 -3.14
CA GLU A 438 4.92 -7.95 -3.99
C GLU A 438 5.82 -9.20 -4.04
N TYR A 439 7.13 -9.03 -4.10
CA TYR A 439 8.09 -10.14 -4.04
C TYR A 439 8.03 -10.88 -2.70
N LEU A 440 7.93 -10.15 -1.58
CA LEU A 440 7.74 -10.73 -0.25
C LEU A 440 6.43 -11.53 -0.18
N ILE A 441 5.32 -10.98 -0.70
CA ILE A 441 4.03 -11.68 -0.76
C ILE A 441 4.13 -12.95 -1.63
N TYR A 442 4.81 -12.86 -2.77
CA TYR A 442 5.07 -14.01 -3.62
C TYR A 442 5.85 -15.11 -2.87
N TYR A 443 6.87 -14.71 -2.12
CA TYR A 443 7.67 -15.62 -1.30
C TYR A 443 6.85 -16.25 -0.17
N MET A 444 6.05 -15.46 0.57
CA MET A 444 5.18 -15.96 1.64
C MET A 444 4.12 -16.93 1.12
N THR A 445 3.53 -16.63 -0.05
CA THR A 445 2.52 -17.48 -0.69
C THR A 445 3.13 -18.68 -1.41
N ARG A 446 4.46 -18.79 -1.49
CA ARG A 446 5.18 -19.86 -2.20
C ARG A 446 4.81 -21.27 -1.73
N LEU A 447 4.50 -21.45 -0.46
CA LEU A 447 4.09 -22.75 0.10
C LEU A 447 2.73 -23.21 -0.42
N GLY A 448 1.82 -22.27 -0.74
CA GLY A 448 0.51 -22.59 -1.30
C GLY A 448 0.53 -22.85 -2.80
N ARG A 449 1.60 -22.49 -3.51
CA ARG A 449 1.69 -22.54 -4.97
C ARG A 449 2.05 -23.94 -5.46
N ASP A 450 1.27 -24.47 -6.40
CA ASP A 450 1.66 -25.66 -7.16
C ASP A 450 2.81 -25.30 -8.11
N ARG A 451 4.01 -25.81 -7.81
CA ARG A 451 5.24 -25.60 -8.58
C ARG A 451 5.63 -26.82 -9.42
N SER A 452 4.69 -27.74 -9.67
CA SER A 452 4.93 -28.85 -10.57
C SER A 452 5.32 -28.34 -11.97
N GLU A 453 6.48 -28.78 -12.44
CA GLU A 453 6.89 -28.61 -13.82
C GLU A 453 6.32 -29.76 -14.64
N THR A 454 5.50 -29.40 -15.63
CA THR A 454 4.96 -30.34 -16.62
C THR A 454 5.23 -29.79 -18.00
N ILE A 455 5.04 -30.63 -19.02
CA ILE A 455 5.09 -30.20 -20.43
C ILE A 455 4.18 -28.98 -20.65
N LEU A 456 2.99 -29.00 -20.06
CA LEU A 456 2.03 -27.89 -20.15
C LEU A 456 2.56 -26.60 -19.51
N THR A 457 3.10 -26.66 -18.28
CA THR A 457 3.60 -25.44 -17.61
C THR A 457 4.85 -24.89 -18.26
N ARG A 458 5.71 -25.73 -18.83
CA ARG A 458 6.85 -25.31 -19.66
C ARG A 458 6.40 -24.61 -20.93
N PHE A 459 5.42 -25.18 -21.64
CA PHE A 459 4.85 -24.55 -22.82
C PHE A 459 4.20 -23.20 -22.50
N VAL A 460 3.45 -23.10 -21.40
CA VAL A 460 2.89 -21.84 -20.90
C VAL A 460 4.00 -20.82 -20.58
N GLY A 461 5.13 -21.27 -20.02
CA GLY A 461 6.31 -20.44 -19.81
C GLY A 461 6.93 -19.89 -21.09
N LEU A 462 6.91 -20.66 -22.19
CA LEU A 462 7.33 -20.16 -23.51
C LEU A 462 6.37 -19.08 -24.03
N LEU A 463 5.05 -19.29 -23.89
CA LEU A 463 4.05 -18.28 -24.26
C LEU A 463 4.22 -16.99 -23.45
N TYR A 464 4.50 -17.10 -22.15
CA TYR A 464 4.81 -15.94 -21.31
C TYR A 464 6.03 -15.18 -21.82
N GLN A 465 7.13 -15.88 -22.14
CA GLN A 465 8.35 -15.26 -22.67
C GLN A 465 8.10 -14.59 -24.02
N LEU A 466 7.30 -15.20 -24.91
CA LEU A 466 6.94 -14.60 -26.19
C LEU A 466 6.13 -13.31 -26.02
N LEU A 467 5.20 -13.27 -25.07
CA LEU A 467 4.41 -12.08 -24.76
C LEU A 467 5.22 -10.98 -24.06
N ASP A 468 6.22 -11.37 -23.26
CA ASP A 468 7.14 -10.43 -22.62
C ASP A 468 8.09 -9.81 -23.67
N GLN A 469 8.53 -10.61 -24.65
CA GLN A 469 9.46 -10.21 -25.71
C GLN A 469 8.82 -9.38 -26.82
N GLU A 470 7.49 -9.34 -26.95
CA GLU A 470 6.85 -8.36 -27.84
C GLU A 470 7.20 -6.90 -27.44
N ILE A 471 7.71 -6.70 -26.21
CA ILE A 471 8.25 -5.44 -25.69
C ILE A 471 9.77 -5.30 -25.95
N ILE A 472 10.51 -6.39 -26.16
CA ILE A 472 11.97 -6.43 -26.23
C ILE A 472 12.43 -6.85 -27.64
N ASP A 473 12.91 -5.85 -28.38
CA ASP A 473 13.62 -5.88 -29.67
C ASP A 473 13.76 -7.24 -30.40
N LYS A 474 13.13 -7.36 -31.57
CA LYS A 474 13.03 -8.59 -32.40
C LYS A 474 14.38 -9.21 -32.73
N ASP A 475 15.45 -8.42 -32.75
CA ASP A 475 16.78 -8.88 -33.16
C ASP A 475 17.48 -9.74 -32.09
N LYS A 476 17.13 -9.60 -30.81
CA LYS A 476 17.65 -10.47 -29.74
C LYS A 476 17.00 -11.86 -29.69
N PHE A 477 15.90 -12.06 -30.41
CA PHE A 477 15.10 -13.29 -30.37
C PHE A 477 15.80 -14.49 -31.04
N LYS A 478 16.67 -14.25 -32.03
CA LYS A 478 17.10 -15.30 -32.97
C LYS A 478 18.08 -16.35 -32.44
N GLN A 479 18.76 -16.16 -31.30
CA GLN A 479 20.00 -16.92 -31.07
C GLN A 479 20.09 -17.87 -29.86
N LEU A 480 19.37 -17.74 -28.73
CA LEU A 480 19.90 -18.37 -27.50
C LEU A 480 19.00 -19.24 -26.60
N LYS A 481 17.68 -19.38 -26.79
CA LYS A 481 16.88 -20.06 -25.72
C LYS A 481 15.84 -21.10 -26.12
N PHE A 482 15.45 -21.21 -27.38
CA PHE A 482 14.33 -22.08 -27.74
C PHE A 482 14.77 -23.52 -28.10
N GLN A 483 15.95 -23.74 -28.67
CA GLN A 483 16.37 -25.08 -29.11
C GLN A 483 16.37 -26.13 -27.99
N ASN A 484 16.75 -25.75 -26.76
CA ASN A 484 16.78 -26.69 -25.63
C ASN A 484 15.38 -27.02 -25.08
N ASN A 485 14.41 -26.12 -25.20
CA ASN A 485 13.06 -26.34 -24.69
C ASN A 485 12.18 -27.18 -25.63
N TYR A 486 12.46 -27.15 -26.94
CA TYR A 486 11.71 -27.96 -27.92
C TYR A 486 12.11 -29.44 -27.95
N ARG A 487 13.37 -29.78 -27.61
CA ARG A 487 13.86 -31.17 -27.64
C ARG A 487 13.10 -32.13 -26.70
N GLY A 488 12.44 -31.61 -25.66
CA GLY A 488 11.65 -32.41 -24.72
C GLY A 488 10.15 -32.51 -25.05
N LEU A 489 9.68 -31.86 -26.12
CA LEU A 489 8.26 -31.84 -26.51
C LEU A 489 7.93 -32.76 -27.70
N SER A 490 8.94 -33.28 -28.39
CA SER A 490 8.80 -34.14 -29.57
C SER A 490 8.77 -35.64 -29.25
N HIS A 491 8.72 -36.01 -27.97
CA HIS A 491 8.51 -37.36 -27.46
C HIS A 491 7.23 -37.38 -26.65
#